data_AF-A0A662HGR7-F1
#
_entry.id   AF-A0A662HGR7-F1
#
_cell.length_a   1.000
_cell.length_b   1.000
_cell.length_c   1.000
_cell.angle_alpha   90.00
_cell.angle_beta   90.00
_cell.angle_gamma   90.00
#
_symmetry.space_group_name_H-M   'P 1'
#
loop_
_entity.id
_entity.type
_entity.pdbx_description
1 polymer ?
#
loop_
_entity_poly.entity_id
_entity_poly.type
_entity_poly.pdbx_seq_one_letter_code
_entity_poly.pdbx_strand_id
1 'polypeptide(L)'
;MPSLLIKNVPEDLMRELRRLKAELGCRTWVELLEKLVKMRPREVIVIGEEDVERMRRAIEEFLELREVVTREWGEGSVLEEF
;
A
#
# COMPACT_ATOMS: atom_id res chain seq x y z
N MET A 1 -6.42 -15.23 -12.34
CA MET A 1 -6.81 -14.33 -11.23
C MET A 1 -5.67 -14.34 -10.24
N PRO A 2 -5.01 -13.20 -9.93
CA PRO A 2 -3.88 -13.24 -9.02
C PRO A 2 -4.43 -13.50 -7.61
N SER A 3 -4.37 -14.75 -7.18
CA SER A 3 -4.46 -15.10 -5.77
C SER A 3 -3.34 -14.35 -5.07
N LEU A 4 -3.70 -13.51 -4.10
CA LEU A 4 -2.74 -12.96 -3.15
C LEU A 4 -1.98 -14.15 -2.56
N LEU A 5 -0.75 -14.33 -3.04
CA LEU A 5 0.13 -15.42 -2.65
C LEU A 5 0.64 -15.05 -1.26
N ILE A 6 -0.15 -15.38 -0.24
CA ILE A 6 0.30 -15.42 1.13
C ILE A 6 1.32 -16.57 1.22
N LYS A 7 2.54 -16.32 0.75
CA LYS A 7 3.67 -17.24 0.81
C LYS A 7 4.35 -17.07 2.15
N ASN A 8 4.83 -18.19 2.71
CA ASN A 8 5.59 -18.23 3.97
C ASN A 8 4.83 -17.76 5.22
N VAL A 9 3.52 -18.01 5.29
CA VAL A 9 2.78 -17.84 6.54
C VAL A 9 2.73 -19.17 7.29
N PRO A 10 3.08 -19.19 8.58
CA PRO A 10 2.96 -20.36 9.44
C PRO A 10 1.55 -20.99 9.37
N GLU A 11 1.46 -22.33 9.35
CA GLU A 11 0.18 -23.03 9.13
C GLU A 11 -0.84 -22.78 10.26
N ASP A 12 -0.35 -22.61 11.48
CA ASP A 12 -1.13 -22.17 12.64
C ASP A 12 -1.78 -20.80 12.41
N LEU A 13 -1.02 -19.83 11.90
CA LEU A 13 -1.53 -18.52 11.53
C LEU A 13 -2.53 -18.61 10.37
N MET A 14 -2.26 -19.45 9.36
CA MET A 14 -3.22 -19.69 8.27
C MET A 14 -4.53 -20.32 8.75
N ARG A 15 -4.49 -21.18 9.77
CA ARG A 15 -5.68 -21.78 10.38
C ARG A 15 -6.54 -20.72 11.07
N GLU A 16 -5.91 -19.82 11.82
CA GLU A 16 -6.60 -18.71 12.48
C GLU A 16 -7.20 -17.73 11.47
N LEU A 17 -6.45 -17.37 10.42
CA LEU A 17 -6.93 -16.49 9.36
C LEU A 17 -8.13 -17.10 8.62
N ARG A 18 -8.14 -18.41 8.35
CA ARG A 18 -9.29 -19.11 7.74
C ARG A 18 -10.52 -19.07 8.65
N ARG A 19 -10.34 -19.28 9.96
CA ARG A 19 -11.42 -19.19 10.95
C ARG A 19 -12.00 -17.77 11.00
N LEU A 20 -11.14 -16.75 11.11
CA LEU A 20 -11.52 -15.34 11.10
C LEU A 20 -12.26 -14.93 9.82
N LYS A 21 -11.81 -15.42 8.66
CA LYS A 21 -12.46 -15.19 7.37
C LYS A 21 -13.94 -15.61 7.40
N ALA A 22 -14.22 -16.78 7.99
CA ALA A 22 -15.57 -17.31 8.13
C ALA A 22 -16.38 -16.54 9.17
N GLU A 23 -15.83 -16.30 10.35
CA GLU A 23 -16.50 -15.58 11.44
C GLU A 23 -16.89 -14.15 11.05
N LEU A 24 -16.04 -13.47 10.27
CA LEU A 24 -16.27 -12.09 9.81
C LEU A 24 -17.04 -12.01 8.48
N GLY A 25 -17.46 -13.15 7.92
CA GLY A 25 -18.24 -13.23 6.69
C GLY A 25 -17.51 -12.73 5.43
N CYS A 26 -16.19 -12.84 5.38
CA CYS A 26 -15.38 -12.35 4.26
C CYS A 26 -15.32 -13.41 3.13
N ARG A 27 -15.62 -13.02 1.90
CA ARG A 27 -15.55 -13.90 0.71
C ARG A 27 -14.13 -14.02 0.20
N THR A 28 -13.37 -12.92 0.26
CA THR A 28 -11.99 -12.84 -0.22
C THR A 28 -11.00 -12.60 0.93
N TRP A 29 -9.72 -12.89 0.69
CA TRP A 29 -8.65 -12.55 1.63
C TRP A 29 -8.44 -11.03 1.73
N VAL A 30 -8.71 -10.30 0.64
CA VAL A 30 -8.65 -8.84 0.60
C VAL A 30 -9.66 -8.23 1.58
N GLU A 31 -10.91 -8.70 1.56
CA GLU A 31 -11.94 -8.27 2.51
C GLU A 31 -11.54 -8.51 3.97
N LEU A 32 -10.94 -9.67 4.27
CA LEU A 32 -10.46 -9.97 5.61
C LEU A 32 -9.36 -8.99 6.03
N LEU A 33 -8.34 -8.79 5.18
CA LEU A 33 -7.23 -7.88 5.46
C LEU A 33 -7.72 -6.45 5.67
N GLU A 34 -8.64 -5.99 4.84
CA GLU A 34 -9.26 -4.66 4.97
C GLU A 34 -9.97 -4.50 6.32
N LYS A 35 -10.76 -5.51 6.73
CA LYS A 35 -11.41 -5.50 8.05
C LYS A 35 -10.41 -5.51 9.19
N LEU A 36 -9.37 -6.35 9.12
CA LEU A 36 -8.34 -6.43 10.16
C LEU A 36 -7.59 -5.10 10.31
N VAL A 37 -7.27 -4.42 9.21
CA VAL A 37 -6.65 -3.08 9.23
C VAL A 37 -7.59 -2.05 9.85
N LYS A 38 -8.89 -2.08 9.51
CA LYS A 38 -9.90 -1.17 10.07
C LYS A 38 -10.22 -1.45 11.54
N MET A 39 -10.10 -2.70 11.98
CA MET A 39 -10.34 -3.14 13.36
C MET A 39 -9.14 -2.91 14.28
N ARG A 40 -7.93 -2.74 13.73
CA ARG A 40 -6.82 -2.28 14.58
C ARG A 40 -7.23 -0.97 15.23
N PRO A 41 -6.96 -0.77 16.54
CA PRO A 41 -7.06 0.56 17.11
C PRO A 41 -6.24 1.45 16.17
N ARG A 42 -6.89 2.47 15.59
CA ARG A 42 -6.19 3.44 14.76
C ARG A 42 -4.97 3.86 15.58
N GLU A 43 -3.78 3.49 15.15
CA GLU A 43 -2.58 4.12 15.68
C GLU A 43 -2.85 5.60 15.53
N VAL A 44 -2.93 6.31 16.65
CA VAL A 44 -3.17 7.75 16.63
C VAL A 44 -1.89 8.32 16.07
N ILE A 45 -1.84 8.47 14.75
CA ILE A 45 -0.75 9.14 14.07
C ILE A 45 -0.95 10.62 14.37
N VAL A 46 -0.17 11.14 15.31
CA VAL A 46 -0.12 12.57 15.61
C VAL A 46 0.74 13.21 14.53
N ILE A 47 0.12 14.01 13.67
CA ILE A 47 0.79 14.79 12.63
C ILE A 47 0.79 16.24 13.11
N GLY A 48 1.98 16.81 13.29
CA GLY A 48 2.13 18.23 13.62
C GLY A 48 2.02 19.13 12.39
N GLU A 49 1.90 20.44 12.59
CA GLU A 49 1.91 21.42 11.48
C GLU A 49 3.20 21.34 10.65
N GLU A 50 4.34 21.09 11.30
CA GLU A 50 5.63 20.92 10.62
C GLU A 50 5.63 19.69 9.69
N ASP A 51 5.02 18.58 10.11
CA ASP A 51 4.91 17.37 9.30
C ASP A 51 4.03 17.61 8.07
N VAL A 52 2.92 18.33 8.25
CA VAL A 52 2.03 18.73 7.13
C VAL A 52 2.80 19.60 6.13
N GLU A 53 3.54 20.60 6.63
CA GLU A 53 4.30 21.51 5.77
C GLU A 53 5.47 20.80 5.06
N ARG A 54 6.12 19.84 5.72
CA ARG A 54 7.13 18.99 5.10
C ARG A 54 6.52 18.12 4.00
N MET A 55 5.37 17.48 4.25
CA MET A 55 4.68 16.66 3.26
C MET A 55 4.26 17.49 2.05
N ARG A 56 3.74 18.70 2.27
CA ARG A 56 3.31 19.59 1.20
C ARG A 56 4.47 19.97 0.27
N ARG A 57 5.61 20.39 0.85
CA ARG A 57 6.83 20.68 0.08
C ARG A 57 7.35 19.47 -0.68
N ALA A 58 7.39 18.29 -0.05
CA ALA A 58 7.83 17.07 -0.73
C ALA A 58 6.94 16.70 -1.93
N ILE A 59 5.62 16.93 -1.83
CA ILE A 59 4.69 16.71 -2.93
C ILE A 59 4.94 17.72 -4.07
N GLU A 60 5.14 18.99 -3.74
CA GLU A 60 5.44 20.03 -4.73
C GLU A 60 6.76 19.72 -5.47
N GLU A 61 7.83 19.41 -4.75
CA GLU A 61 9.12 19.01 -5.33
C GLU A 61 9.00 17.76 -6.22
N PHE A 62 8.21 16.77 -5.81
CA PHE A 62 7.96 15.57 -6.60
C PHE A 62 7.21 15.89 -7.91
N LEU A 63 6.25 16.81 -7.86
CA LEU A 63 5.52 17.24 -9.05
C LEU A 63 6.40 18.07 -9.99
N GLU A 64 7.30 18.90 -9.48
CA GLU A 64 8.31 19.60 -10.29
C GLU A 64 9.26 18.63 -10.99
N LEU A 65 9.60 17.54 -10.31
CA LEU A 65 10.42 16.45 -10.86
C LEU A 65 9.83 15.88 -12.15
N ARG A 66 8.50 15.87 -12.29
CA ARG A 66 7.84 15.47 -13.54
C ARG A 66 8.23 16.38 -14.70
N GLU A 67 8.29 17.70 -14.49
CA GLU A 67 8.68 18.63 -15.55
C GLU A 67 10.14 18.45 -15.95
N VAL A 68 11.01 18.28 -14.95
CA VAL A 68 12.43 17.99 -15.18
C VAL A 68 12.58 16.70 -15.96
N VAL A 69 11.96 15.61 -15.51
CA VAL A 69 12.00 14.32 -16.23
C VAL A 69 11.44 14.49 -17.63
N THR A 70 10.31 15.16 -17.84
CA THR A 70 9.73 15.35 -19.17
C THR A 70 10.67 16.11 -20.11
N ARG A 71 11.35 17.15 -19.60
CA ARG A 71 12.30 17.95 -20.37
C ARG A 71 13.58 17.18 -20.71
N GLU A 72 14.19 16.55 -19.71
CA GLU A 72 15.46 15.82 -19.88
C GLU A 72 15.26 14.50 -20.65
N TRP A 73 14.07 13.88 -20.56
CA TRP A 73 13.75 12.62 -21.23
C TRP A 73 13.49 12.82 -22.73
N GLY A 74 13.06 14.00 -23.18
CA GLY A 74 12.92 14.35 -24.61
C GLY A 74 12.07 13.35 -25.42
N GLU A 75 12.71 12.46 -26.18
CA GLU A 75 12.13 11.31 -26.92
C GLU A 75 12.57 9.96 -26.30
N GLY A 76 12.59 9.82 -24.98
CA GLY A 76 13.23 8.64 -24.39
C GLY A 76 12.47 7.34 -24.72
N SER A 77 13.22 6.38 -25.25
CA SER A 77 12.78 5.02 -25.52
C SER A 77 12.55 4.26 -24.22
N VAL A 78 11.44 3.51 -24.15
CA VAL A 78 11.20 2.56 -23.06
C VAL A 78 12.27 1.47 -23.16
N LEU A 79 13.04 1.26 -22.08
CA LEU A 79 13.87 0.08 -21.93
C LEU A 79 12.94 -1.13 -21.79
N GLU A 80 12.84 -1.95 -22.82
CA GLU A 80 12.18 -3.25 -22.69
C GLU A 80 13.04 -4.15 -21.80
N GLU A 81 12.43 -4.69 -20.74
CA GLU A 81 13.05 -5.69 -19.88
C GLU A 81 13.10 -7.03 -20.63
N PHE A 82 14.31 -7.57 -20.84
CA PHE A 82 14.56 -8.89 -21.41
C PHE A 82 14.38 -10.01 -20.37
#